data_AF-A0A2V9P528-F1
#
_entry.id   AF-A0A2V9P528-F1
#
_cell.length_a   1.000
_cell.length_b   1.000
_cell.length_c   1.000
_cell.angle_alpha   90.00
_cell.angle_beta   90.00
_cell.angle_gamma   90.00
#
_symmetry.space_group_name_H-M   'P 1'
#
loop_
_entity.id
_entity.type
_entity.pdbx_description
1 polymer ?
#
loop_
_entity_poly.entity_id
_entity_poly.type
_entity_poly.pdbx_seq_one_letter_code
_entity_poly.pdbx_strand_id
1 'polypeptide(L)'
;LYAGKRRERGFNQAELIARKALKELTFDNAQLMIDALERTRPTASQIGWTRPQPRENIRGAFRVAHPNKIDGRDVLLLDDVFTTGTTASECARILLKAGAQNVWVATVARTLKHQEALEIGPQFETAQAS
;
A
#
# COMPACT_ATOMS: atom_id res chain seq x y z
N LEU A 1 -6.43 9.33 12.25
CA LEU A 1 -5.89 10.14 11.11
C LEU A 1 -6.10 11.64 11.37
N TYR A 2 -5.02 12.44 11.32
CA TYR A 2 -5.02 13.89 11.54
C TYR A 2 -6.17 14.64 10.84
N ALA A 3 -6.91 15.44 11.61
CA ALA A 3 -8.07 16.22 11.17
C ALA A 3 -7.75 17.32 10.13
N GLY A 4 -6.48 17.69 9.95
CA GLY A 4 -6.07 18.83 9.10
C GLY A 4 -5.83 18.54 7.62
N LYS A 5 -5.82 17.28 7.16
CA LYS A 5 -5.59 16.91 5.74
C LYS A 5 -6.48 15.76 5.29
N ARG A 6 -7.78 15.88 5.56
CA ARG A 6 -8.76 14.81 5.27
C ARG A 6 -9.11 14.67 3.78
N ARG A 7 -8.36 15.22 2.80
CA ARG A 7 -8.99 15.45 1.49
C ARG A 7 -8.19 15.45 0.17
N GLU A 8 -6.95 15.00 0.06
CA GLU A 8 -6.27 15.22 -1.23
C GLU A 8 -5.65 14.07 -2.02
N ARG A 9 -5.58 12.81 -1.56
CA ARG A 9 -5.33 11.62 -2.43
C ARG A 9 -5.21 10.31 -1.62
N GLY A 10 -6.25 9.48 -1.49
CA GLY A 10 -6.01 8.05 -1.23
C GLY A 10 -6.70 7.36 -0.05
N PHE A 11 -7.57 8.02 0.72
CA PHE A 11 -8.39 7.28 1.71
C PHE A 11 -9.87 7.16 1.34
N ASN A 12 -10.39 8.02 0.45
CA ASN A 12 -11.80 7.95 0.07
C ASN A 12 -12.07 6.73 -0.84
N GLN A 13 -11.16 6.43 -1.76
CA GLN A 13 -11.33 5.35 -2.74
C GLN A 13 -11.29 3.98 -2.08
N ALA A 14 -10.26 3.70 -1.28
CA ALA A 14 -10.15 2.46 -0.53
C ALA A 14 -11.33 2.29 0.45
N GLU A 15 -11.78 3.36 1.11
CA GLU A 15 -12.98 3.32 1.95
C GLU A 15 -14.25 2.99 1.16
N LEU A 16 -14.46 3.63 0.00
CA LEU A 16 -15.61 3.36 -0.86
C LEU A 16 -15.62 1.90 -1.35
N ILE A 17 -14.47 1.38 -1.76
CA ILE A 17 -14.29 -0.02 -2.14
C ILE A 17 -14.64 -0.93 -0.96
N ALA A 18 -14.10 -0.67 0.23
CA ALA A 18 -14.36 -1.47 1.42
C ALA A 18 -15.85 -1.47 1.82
N ARG A 19 -16.50 -0.30 1.77
CA ARG A 19 -17.94 -0.16 2.06
C ARG A 19 -18.80 -0.92 1.06
N LYS A 20 -18.42 -0.91 -0.23
CA LYS A 20 -19.13 -1.67 -1.26
C LYS A 20 -18.88 -3.17 -1.10
N ALA A 21 -17.63 -3.58 -0.86
CA ALA A 21 -17.27 -4.97 -0.61
C ALA A 21 -18.05 -5.58 0.56
N LEU A 22 -18.18 -4.86 1.68
CA LEU A 22 -18.97 -5.34 2.83
C LEU A 22 -20.49 -5.44 2.57
N LYS A 23 -21.01 -4.75 1.56
CA LYS A 23 -22.42 -4.84 1.16
C LYS A 23 -22.68 -5.99 0.18
N GLU A 24 -21.73 -6.23 -0.73
CA GLU A 24 -21.90 -7.14 -1.87
C GLU A 24 -21.30 -8.53 -1.62
N LEU A 25 -20.34 -8.64 -0.70
CA LEU A 25 -19.66 -9.89 -0.38
C LEU A 25 -20.01 -10.33 1.03
N THR A 26 -20.08 -11.65 1.23
CA THR A 26 -20.30 -12.24 2.55
C THR A 26 -19.00 -12.24 3.33
N PHE A 27 -18.92 -11.38 4.33
CA PHE A 27 -17.87 -11.41 5.34
C PHE A 27 -18.50 -11.51 6.72
N ASP A 28 -18.58 -12.73 7.25
CA ASP A 28 -19.17 -12.97 8.58
C ASP A 28 -18.38 -12.20 9.64
N ASN A 29 -19.09 -11.39 10.43
CA ASN A 29 -18.52 -10.59 11.54
C ASN A 29 -17.43 -9.58 11.14
N ALA A 30 -17.32 -9.19 9.86
CA ALA A 30 -16.35 -8.19 9.46
C ALA A 30 -16.72 -6.79 9.92
N GLN A 31 -15.73 -6.07 10.45
CA GLN A 31 -15.87 -4.69 10.89
C GLN A 31 -14.97 -3.78 10.04
N LEU A 32 -15.57 -2.77 9.41
CA LEU A 32 -14.80 -1.73 8.74
C LEU A 32 -14.16 -0.79 9.77
N MET A 33 -12.83 -0.64 9.69
CA MET A 33 -12.09 0.33 10.48
C MET A 33 -11.29 1.26 9.58
N ILE A 34 -11.78 2.50 9.43
CA ILE A 34 -11.14 3.54 8.59
C ILE A 34 -10.06 4.32 9.33
N ASP A 35 -9.95 4.12 10.64
CA ASP A 35 -9.06 4.83 11.56
C ASP A 35 -8.13 3.90 12.36
N ALA A 36 -8.11 2.60 12.03
CA ALA A 36 -7.25 1.61 12.70
C ALA A 36 -5.75 1.96 12.63
N LEU A 37 -5.32 2.60 11.53
CA LEU A 37 -3.94 3.00 11.30
C LEU A 37 -3.83 4.52 11.20
N GLU A 38 -2.90 5.06 11.96
CA GLU A 38 -2.55 6.48 11.92
C GLU A 38 -1.15 6.67 11.41
N ARG A 39 -1.02 7.58 10.45
CA ARG A 39 0.27 8.08 10.01
C ARG A 39 0.79 9.10 11.03
N THR A 40 1.92 8.79 11.66
CA THR A 40 2.53 9.60 12.73
C THR A 40 3.45 10.70 12.21
N ARG A 41 3.98 10.54 10.99
CA ARG A 41 4.80 11.56 10.32
C ARG A 41 4.58 11.58 8.80
N PRO A 42 4.85 12.72 8.13
CA PRO A 42 4.90 12.77 6.68
C PRO A 42 5.93 11.78 6.15
N THR A 43 5.61 11.08 5.06
CA THR A 43 6.62 10.39 4.23
C THR A 43 6.70 11.10 2.89
N ALA A 44 7.89 11.16 2.30
CA ALA A 44 8.04 11.70 0.96
C ALA A 44 7.18 10.92 -0.05
N SER A 45 6.56 11.63 -0.98
CA SER A 45 5.82 11.02 -2.08
C SER A 45 6.80 10.27 -2.99
N GLN A 46 6.45 9.04 -3.40
CA GLN A 46 7.25 8.21 -4.30
C GLN A 46 7.04 8.57 -5.78
N ILE A 47 6.31 9.63 -6.10
CA ILE A 47 6.09 10.06 -7.50
C ILE A 47 7.40 10.68 -8.04
N GLY A 48 7.97 10.07 -9.07
CA GLY A 48 9.09 10.64 -9.85
C GLY A 48 10.49 10.13 -9.50
N TRP A 49 10.63 9.11 -8.65
CA TRP A 49 11.96 8.65 -8.24
C TRP A 49 12.46 7.51 -9.14
N THR A 50 13.47 7.82 -9.94
CA THR A 50 14.21 6.89 -10.82
C THR A 50 15.11 5.91 -10.08
N ARG A 51 15.21 5.97 -8.75
CA ARG A 51 16.09 5.13 -7.93
C ARG A 51 15.33 4.55 -6.73
N PRO A 52 15.61 3.29 -6.33
CA PRO A 52 15.02 2.71 -5.14
C PRO A 52 15.52 3.48 -3.91
N GLN A 53 14.67 4.34 -3.35
CA GLN A 53 14.96 4.93 -2.05
C GLN A 53 14.87 3.85 -0.96
N PRO A 54 15.72 3.94 0.07
CA PRO A 54 15.78 2.94 1.11
C PRO A 54 14.45 2.79 1.84
N ARG A 55 14.11 1.53 2.17
CA ARG A 55 12.96 1.08 2.98
C ARG A 55 12.79 1.86 4.30
N GLU A 56 13.83 2.58 4.71
CA GLU A 56 13.96 3.36 5.93
C GLU A 56 12.98 4.55 6.02
N ASN A 57 12.54 5.13 4.89
CA ASN A 57 11.68 6.31 4.95
C ASN A 57 10.27 6.01 5.50
N ILE A 58 9.75 4.79 5.33
CA ILE A 58 8.40 4.41 5.79
C ILE A 58 8.41 3.75 7.18
N ARG A 59 9.54 3.19 7.64
CA ARG A 59 9.61 2.54 8.95
C ARG A 59 9.27 3.52 10.08
N GLY A 60 8.37 3.12 10.97
CA GLY A 60 7.89 3.94 12.08
C GLY A 60 6.99 5.11 11.66
N ALA A 61 6.54 5.18 10.40
CA ALA A 61 5.64 6.22 9.93
C ALA A 61 4.16 5.98 10.33
N PHE A 62 3.85 4.82 10.92
CA PHE A 62 2.50 4.41 11.26
C PHE A 62 2.39 3.88 12.70
N ARG A 63 1.19 3.99 13.26
CA ARG A 63 0.78 3.45 14.57
C ARG A 63 -0.63 2.87 14.48
N VAL A 64 -0.92 1.85 15.29
CA VAL A 64 -2.27 1.30 15.47
C VAL A 64 -3.02 2.17 16.49
N ALA A 65 -4.16 2.75 16.11
CA ALA A 65 -4.96 3.62 16.99
C ALA A 65 -5.67 2.86 18.11
N HIS A 66 -6.09 1.63 17.82
CA HIS A 66 -6.92 0.81 18.70
C HIS A 66 -6.38 -0.62 18.82
N PRO A 67 -5.25 -0.86 19.51
CA PRO A 67 -4.65 -2.20 19.60
C PRO A 67 -5.61 -3.28 20.09
N ASN A 68 -6.46 -2.95 21.09
CA ASN A 68 -7.44 -3.89 21.65
C ASN A 68 -8.50 -4.37 20.65
N LYS A 69 -8.71 -3.64 19.54
CA LYS A 69 -9.62 -4.05 18.46
C LYS A 69 -8.94 -4.94 17.42
N ILE A 70 -7.62 -5.01 17.46
CA ILE A 70 -6.78 -5.75 16.50
C ILE A 70 -6.29 -7.07 17.11
N ASP A 71 -6.04 -7.11 18.42
CA ASP A 71 -5.54 -8.27 19.13
C ASP A 71 -6.40 -9.53 18.88
N GLY A 72 -5.76 -10.61 18.46
CA GLY A 72 -6.38 -11.89 18.12
C GLY A 72 -7.25 -11.89 16.86
N ARG A 73 -7.25 -10.83 16.04
CA ARG A 73 -8.09 -10.72 14.83
C ARG A 73 -7.30 -10.98 13.55
N ASP A 74 -7.99 -11.54 12.55
CA ASP A 74 -7.56 -11.46 11.16
C ASP A 74 -7.85 -10.07 10.60
N VAL A 75 -6.84 -9.45 9.99
CA VAL A 75 -6.94 -8.10 9.44
C VAL A 75 -6.74 -8.12 7.93
N LEU A 76 -7.68 -7.54 7.19
CA LEU A 76 -7.55 -7.26 5.76
C LEU A 76 -7.25 -5.78 5.54
N LEU A 77 -6.04 -5.48 5.09
CA LEU A 77 -5.67 -4.14 4.62
C LEU A 77 -6.16 -3.93 3.19
N LEU A 78 -6.89 -2.84 2.98
CA LEU A 78 -7.36 -2.42 1.66
C LEU A 78 -6.65 -1.15 1.21
N ASP A 79 -6.13 -1.18 -0.02
CA ASP A 79 -5.51 -0.03 -0.70
C ASP A 79 -6.00 0.02 -2.16
N ASP A 80 -5.94 1.15 -2.83
CA ASP A 80 -6.33 1.22 -4.25
C ASP A 80 -5.21 0.70 -5.16
N VAL A 81 -3.95 1.09 -4.89
CA VAL A 81 -2.78 0.76 -5.71
C VAL A 81 -1.63 0.18 -4.89
N PHE A 82 -1.24 -1.05 -5.19
CA PHE A 82 -0.02 -1.66 -4.69
C PHE A 82 1.19 -1.27 -5.56
N THR A 83 2.13 -0.52 -4.99
CA THR A 83 3.38 -0.18 -5.69
C THR A 83 4.54 -1.11 -5.31
N THR A 84 5.51 -0.61 -4.56
CA THR A 84 6.63 -1.38 -4.02
C THR A 84 6.24 -2.29 -2.87
N GLY A 85 5.01 -2.15 -2.36
CA GLY A 85 4.55 -2.83 -1.15
C GLY A 85 5.12 -2.29 0.16
N THR A 86 5.93 -1.22 0.12
CA THR A 86 6.60 -0.69 1.32
C THR A 86 5.60 -0.20 2.37
N THR A 87 4.56 0.53 1.95
CA THR A 87 3.48 0.99 2.84
C THR A 87 2.73 -0.19 3.45
N ALA A 88 2.24 -1.11 2.62
CA ALA A 88 1.50 -2.29 3.06
C ALA A 88 2.31 -3.16 4.03
N SER A 89 3.60 -3.36 3.75
CA SER A 89 4.51 -4.13 4.59
C SER A 89 4.69 -3.51 5.98
N GLU A 90 4.86 -2.19 6.05
CA GLU A 90 4.99 -1.50 7.33
C GLU A 90 3.69 -1.51 8.14
N CYS A 91 2.55 -1.30 7.48
CA CYS A 91 1.22 -1.42 8.10
C CYS A 91 0.99 -2.82 8.66
N ALA A 92 1.29 -3.87 7.87
CA ALA A 92 1.18 -5.25 8.32
C ALA A 92 2.10 -5.54 9.51
N ARG A 93 3.34 -5.05 9.47
CA ARG A 93 4.31 -5.20 10.56
C ARG A 93 3.80 -4.63 11.88
N ILE A 94 3.15 -3.45 11.87
CA ILE A 94 2.64 -2.84 13.12
C ILE A 94 1.34 -3.49 13.60
N LEU A 95 0.51 -4.01 12.69
CA LEU A 95 -0.70 -4.75 13.05
C LEU A 95 -0.37 -6.09 13.70
N LEU A 96 0.58 -6.84 13.12
CA LEU A 96 1.10 -8.07 13.73
C LEU A 96 1.71 -7.80 15.11
N LYS A 97 2.48 -6.70 15.26
CA LYS A 97 2.99 -6.28 16.57
C LYS A 97 1.90 -5.87 17.57
N ALA A 98 0.72 -5.47 17.08
CA ALA A 98 -0.43 -5.12 17.91
C ALA A 98 -1.32 -6.33 18.24
N GLY A 99 -0.92 -7.54 17.84
CA GLY A 99 -1.63 -8.78 18.18
C GLY A 99 -2.52 -9.35 17.08
N ALA A 100 -2.51 -8.78 15.86
CA ALA A 100 -3.25 -9.38 14.75
C ALA A 100 -2.78 -10.83 14.51
N GLN A 101 -3.73 -11.75 14.34
CA GLN A 101 -3.45 -13.17 14.09
C GLN A 101 -2.87 -13.36 12.69
N ASN A 102 -3.55 -12.81 11.68
CA ASN A 102 -3.07 -12.75 10.30
C ASN A 102 -3.28 -11.34 9.73
N VAL A 103 -2.43 -10.95 8.78
CA VAL A 103 -2.62 -9.72 8.00
C VAL A 103 -2.57 -10.02 6.52
N TRP A 104 -3.66 -9.70 5.82
CA TRP A 104 -3.82 -9.82 4.39
C TRP A 104 -3.82 -8.43 3.74
N VAL A 105 -3.46 -8.36 2.46
CA VAL A 105 -3.48 -7.12 1.67
C VAL A 105 -4.28 -7.36 0.40
N ALA A 106 -5.30 -6.54 0.16
CA ALA A 106 -6.07 -6.53 -1.08
C ALA A 106 -6.01 -5.14 -1.74
N THR A 107 -5.74 -5.12 -3.04
CA THR A 107 -5.66 -3.87 -3.82
C THR A 107 -6.30 -4.01 -5.18
N VAL A 108 -6.83 -2.92 -5.74
CA VAL A 108 -7.48 -2.93 -7.07
C VAL A 108 -6.46 -3.02 -8.19
N ALA A 109 -5.33 -2.33 -8.06
CA ALA A 109 -4.28 -2.32 -9.08
C ALA A 109 -2.90 -2.55 -8.45
N ARG A 110 -1.98 -3.13 -9.22
CA ARG A 110 -0.57 -3.20 -8.84
C ARG A 110 0.33 -2.70 -9.96
N THR A 111 1.42 -2.04 -9.61
CA THR A 111 2.50 -1.80 -10.59
C THR A 111 3.30 -3.09 -10.78
N LEU A 112 3.56 -3.40 -12.05
CA LEU A 112 4.51 -4.44 -12.42
C LEU A 112 5.88 -3.78 -12.56
N LYS A 113 6.92 -4.40 -12.03
CA LYS A 113 8.28 -4.01 -12.42
C LYS A 113 8.45 -4.45 -13.87
N HIS A 114 8.72 -3.50 -14.76
CA HIS A 114 9.20 -3.84 -16.09
C HIS A 114 10.51 -4.62 -15.89
N GLN A 115 10.53 -5.91 -16.22
CA GLN A 115 11.82 -6.60 -16.44
C GLN A 115 12.44 -5.96 -17.69
N GLU A 116 13.77 -5.82 -17.67
CA GLU A 116 14.58 -4.98 -18.55
C GLU A 116 14.20 -5.05 -20.04
N ALA A 117 14.49 -3.95 -20.74
CA ALA A 117 14.24 -3.70 -22.14
C ALA A 117 14.46 -4.93 -23.03
N LEU A 118 13.65 -5.07 -24.09
CA LEU A 118 14.05 -5.88 -25.24
C LEU A 118 15.49 -5.50 -25.58
N GLU A 119 16.43 -6.45 -25.47
CA GLU A 119 17.68 -6.34 -26.19
C GLU A 119 17.34 -6.36 -27.68
N ILE A 120 17.20 -5.17 -28.26
CA ILE A 120 17.34 -5.01 -29.70
C ILE A 120 18.85 -5.14 -29.92
N GLY A 121 19.30 -6.35 -30.26
CA GLY A 121 20.70 -6.62 -30.52
C GLY A 121 21.29 -5.69 -31.60
N PRO A 122 22.62 -5.52 -31.62
CA PRO A 122 23.29 -4.61 -32.53
C PRO A 122 23.28 -5.20 -33.96
N GLN A 123 22.22 -4.92 -34.74
CA GLN A 123 22.17 -5.29 -36.15
C GLN A 123 21.78 -4.14 -37.09
N PHE A 124 21.69 -2.90 -36.59
CA PHE A 124 21.43 -1.73 -37.43
C PHE A 124 22.44 -0.62 -37.20
N GLU A 125 23.71 -0.89 -37.51
CA GLU A 125 24.71 0.16 -37.66
C GLU A 125 25.82 -0.24 -38.65
N THR A 126 25.45 -0.48 -39.92
CA THR A 126 26.34 -0.27 -41.08
C THR A 126 25.54 -0.39 -42.38
N ALA A 127 25.00 0.74 -42.85
CA ALA A 127 24.75 0.97 -44.28
C ALA A 127 24.61 2.48 -44.58
N GLN A 128 25.46 3.32 -43.96
CA GLN A 128 25.75 4.67 -44.43
C GLN A 128 27.19 5.02 -44.06
N ALA A 129 28.14 4.49 -44.82
CA ALA A 129 29.43 5.11 -45.11
C ALA A 129 30.17 4.27 -46.16
N SER A 130 30.42 4.93 -47.30
CA SER A 130 31.29 4.55 -48.44
C SER A 130 30.75 3.57 -49.47
#